data_AF-A0A6J7HY46-F1
#
_entry.id   AF-A0A6J7HY46-F1
#
_cell.length_a   1.000
_cell.length_b   1.000
_cell.length_c   1.000
_cell.angle_alpha   90.00
_cell.angle_beta   90.00
_cell.angle_gamma   90.00
#
_symmetry.space_group_name_H-M   'P 1'
#
loop_
_entity.id
_entity.type
_entity.pdbx_description
1 polymer ?
#
loop_
_entity_poly.entity_id
_entity_poly.type
_entity_poly.pdbx_seq_one_letter_code
_entity_poly.pdbx_strand_id
1 'polypeptide(L)'
;MSDDRRAVARPTRMRIVRTWLPIGIGVAGVALALGVRTDAAYEGGALLISAAVSVWLLNILFRLGVRGDRDRARESDARAYFEQHGRWPDDPKPRS
;
A
#
# COMPACT_ATOMS: atom_id res chain seq x y z
N MET A 1 -17.14 -34.00 -0.08
CA MET A 1 -17.12 -33.16 1.13
C MET A 1 -15.70 -33.13 1.67
N SER A 2 -14.85 -32.29 1.09
CA SER A 2 -13.51 -31.95 1.59
C SER A 2 -13.28 -30.49 1.21
N ASP A 3 -13.64 -29.61 2.14
CA ASP A 3 -13.48 -28.16 2.05
C ASP A 3 -12.00 -27.84 2.28
N ASP A 4 -11.28 -27.70 1.16
CA ASP A 4 -9.85 -27.45 1.14
C ASP A 4 -9.64 -25.94 1.39
N ARG A 5 -9.76 -25.55 2.66
CA ARG A 5 -9.46 -24.19 3.15
C ARG A 5 -7.98 -23.91 2.96
N ARG A 6 -7.61 -23.50 1.75
CA ARG A 6 -6.30 -22.92 1.44
C ARG A 6 -6.14 -21.69 2.32
N ALA A 7 -5.40 -21.86 3.41
CA ALA A 7 -4.89 -20.75 4.19
C ALA A 7 -4.08 -19.88 3.23
N VAL A 8 -4.70 -18.78 2.77
CA VAL A 8 -4.05 -17.79 1.92
C VAL A 8 -2.90 -17.23 2.74
N ALA A 9 -1.70 -17.76 2.53
CA ALA A 9 -0.48 -17.24 3.10
C ALA A 9 -0.38 -15.78 2.67
N ARG A 10 -0.76 -14.86 3.55
CA ARG A 10 -0.65 -13.41 3.30
C ARG A 10 0.82 -13.15 2.97
N PRO A 11 1.16 -12.56 1.81
CA PRO A 11 2.55 -12.43 1.40
C PRO A 11 3.29 -11.46 2.34
N THR A 12 3.93 -12.01 3.38
CA THR A 12 4.74 -11.29 4.37
C THR A 12 5.85 -10.48 3.69
N ARG A 13 6.30 -10.91 2.50
CA ARG A 13 7.29 -10.21 1.66
C ARG A 13 6.91 -8.78 1.32
N MET A 14 5.63 -8.45 1.11
CA MET A 14 5.25 -7.08 0.76
C MET A 14 5.40 -6.10 1.93
N ARG A 15 5.24 -6.56 3.19
CA ARG A 15 5.49 -5.73 4.37
C ARG A 15 6.98 -5.42 4.55
N ILE A 16 7.84 -6.37 4.23
CA ILE A 16 9.29 -6.20 4.27
C ILE A 16 9.72 -5.06 3.34
N VAL A 17 9.36 -5.15 2.05
CA VAL A 17 9.78 -4.14 1.07
C VAL A 17 9.14 -2.78 1.34
N ARG A 18 7.89 -2.73 1.83
CA ARG A 18 7.18 -1.45 1.98
C ARG A 18 7.46 -0.71 3.28
N THR A 19 7.86 -1.43 4.33
CA THR A 19 8.05 -0.86 5.66
C THR A 19 9.49 -0.95 6.09
N TRP A 20 10.13 -2.10 5.95
CA TRP A 20 11.49 -2.31 6.44
C TRP A 20 12.56 -1.69 5.53
N LEU A 21 12.32 -1.61 4.22
CA LEU A 21 13.25 -0.94 3.30
C LEU A 21 13.42 0.57 3.61
N PRO A 22 12.35 1.41 3.64
CA PRO A 22 12.51 2.82 3.97
C PRO A 22 13.05 3.03 5.39
N ILE A 23 12.63 2.21 6.36
CA ILE A 23 13.19 2.27 7.72
C ILE A 23 14.69 1.97 7.71
N GLY A 24 15.13 0.93 7.01
CA GLY A 24 16.54 0.57 6.91
C GLY A 24 17.39 1.67 6.27
N ILE A 25 16.89 2.29 5.20
CA ILE A 25 17.56 3.43 4.55
C ILE A 25 17.69 4.62 5.51
N GLY A 26 16.60 4.94 6.24
CA GLY A 26 16.61 6.04 7.20
C GLY A 26 17.56 5.79 8.37
N VAL A 27 17.55 4.58 8.93
CA VAL A 27 18.47 4.16 10.01
C VAL A 27 19.92 4.21 9.52
N ALA A 28 20.21 3.78 8.30
CA ALA A 28 21.55 3.87 7.73
C ALA A 28 22.00 5.34 7.59
N GLY A 29 21.12 6.24 7.14
CA GLY A 29 21.40 7.67 7.06
C GLY A 29 21.72 8.30 8.41
N VAL A 30 20.92 8.00 9.44
CA VAL A 30 21.16 8.46 10.81
C VAL A 30 22.45 7.87 11.38
N ALA A 31 22.70 6.59 11.18
CA ALA A 31 23.92 5.92 11.65
C ALA A 31 25.18 6.51 11.00
N LEU A 32 25.12 6.82 9.70
CA LEU A 32 26.22 7.43 8.97
C LEU A 32 26.52 8.86 9.50
N ALA A 33 25.48 9.68 9.69
CA ALA A 33 25.63 11.03 10.24
C ALA A 33 26.20 11.02 11.67
N LEU A 34 25.70 10.13 12.54
CA LEU A 34 26.10 10.09 13.96
C LEU A 34 27.42 9.34 14.21
N GLY A 35 27.77 8.37 13.36
CA GLY A 35 28.95 7.52 13.53
C GLY A 35 30.26 8.18 13.07
N VAL A 36 30.22 8.89 11.93
CA VAL A 36 31.43 9.47 11.32
C VAL A 36 31.60 10.95 11.69
N ARG A 37 30.50 11.69 11.88
CA ARG A 37 30.48 13.09 12.35
C ARG A 37 31.33 14.09 11.55
N THR A 38 31.54 13.82 10.26
CA THR A 38 32.16 14.75 9.31
C THR A 38 31.08 15.46 8.48
N ASP A 39 31.41 16.61 7.89
CA ASP A 39 30.48 17.35 7.01
C ASP A 39 29.95 16.48 5.87
N ALA A 40 30.85 15.72 5.22
CA ALA A 40 30.48 14.75 4.19
C ALA A 40 29.53 13.66 4.71
N ALA A 41 29.67 13.24 5.98
CA ALA A 41 28.76 12.27 6.57
C ALA A 41 27.38 12.88 6.88
N TYR A 42 27.31 14.15 7.27
CA TYR A 42 26.02 14.82 7.44
C TYR A 42 25.29 15.00 6.10
N GLU A 43 25.99 15.39 5.04
CA GLU A 43 25.43 15.47 3.68
C GLU A 43 24.94 14.09 3.19
N GLY A 44 25.78 13.06 3.29
CA GLY A 44 25.42 11.70 2.90
C GLY A 44 24.24 11.15 3.71
N GLY A 45 24.21 11.44 5.02
CA GLY A 45 23.11 11.08 5.91
C GLY A 45 21.80 11.76 5.53
N ALA A 46 21.85 13.05 5.21
CA ALA A 46 20.68 13.81 4.76
C ALA A 46 20.11 13.29 3.43
N LEU A 47 20.98 12.89 2.50
CA LEU A 47 20.57 12.25 1.24
C LEU A 47 19.88 10.90 1.48
N LEU A 48 20.43 10.06 2.36
CA LEU A 48 19.81 8.79 2.73
C LEU A 48 18.45 8.97 3.42
N ILE A 49 18.35 9.92 4.35
CA ILE A 49 17.08 10.24 5.01
C ILE A 49 16.05 10.72 3.98
N SER A 50 16.45 11.58 3.04
CA SER A 50 15.59 12.07 1.97
C SER A 50 15.10 10.95 1.05
N ALA A 51 15.97 9.98 0.74
CA ALA A 51 15.61 8.79 -0.01
C ALA A 51 14.60 7.91 0.76
N ALA A 52 14.82 7.70 2.06
CA ALA A 52 13.90 6.95 2.91
C ALA A 52 12.49 7.58 2.95
N VAL A 53 12.42 8.90 3.11
CA VAL A 53 11.14 9.66 3.10
C VAL A 53 10.46 9.55 1.75
N SER A 54 11.21 9.69 0.65
CA SER A 54 10.69 9.56 -0.71
C SER A 54 10.07 8.18 -0.96
N VAL A 55 10.78 7.10 -0.60
CA VAL A 55 10.28 5.72 -0.74
C VAL A 55 9.03 5.50 0.12
N TRP A 56 9.02 6.01 1.34
CA TRP A 56 7.86 5.91 2.22
C TRP A 56 6.64 6.63 1.64
N LEU A 57 6.83 7.85 1.12
CA LEU A 57 5.78 8.63 0.47
C LEU A 57 5.22 7.92 -0.77
N LEU A 58 6.10 7.39 -1.63
CA LEU A 58 5.68 6.62 -2.81
C LEU A 58 4.83 5.41 -2.42
N ASN A 59 5.23 4.68 -1.36
CA ASN A 59 4.43 3.56 -0.85
C ASN A 59 3.05 3.99 -0.34
N ILE A 60 2.95 5.17 0.30
CA ILE A 60 1.67 5.75 0.71
C ILE A 60 0.81 6.06 -0.51
N LEU A 61 1.37 6.74 -1.51
CA LEU A 61 0.63 7.13 -2.71
C LEU A 61 0.12 5.92 -3.48
N PHE A 62 0.95 4.87 -3.63
CA PHE A 62 0.52 3.60 -4.22
C PHE A 62 -0.64 2.97 -3.45
N ARG A 63 -0.61 2.99 -2.12
CA ARG A 63 -1.69 2.44 -1.29
C ARG A 63 -2.99 3.21 -1.48
N LEU A 64 -2.92 4.53 -1.61
CA LEU A 64 -4.09 5.36 -1.87
C LEU A 64 -4.65 5.10 -3.28
N GLY A 65 -3.78 5.01 -4.30
CA GLY A 65 -4.18 4.70 -5.67
C GLY A 65 -4.89 3.33 -5.80
N VAL A 66 -4.31 2.28 -5.19
CA VAL A 66 -4.89 0.92 -5.22
C VAL A 66 -6.22 0.83 -4.46
N ARG A 67 -6.42 1.65 -3.43
CA ARG A 67 -7.71 1.71 -2.73
C ARG A 67 -8.80 2.28 -3.64
N GLY A 68 -8.52 3.39 -4.33
CA GLY A 68 -9.46 3.99 -5.26
C GLY A 68 -9.79 3.12 -6.46
N ASP A 69 -8.84 2.29 -6.92
CA ASP A 69 -9.07 1.35 -8.01
C ASP A 69 -10.15 0.31 -7.69
N ARG A 70 -10.19 -0.17 -6.43
CA ARG A 70 -11.23 -1.09 -5.95
C ARG A 70 -12.60 -0.44 -5.89
N ASP A 71 -12.66 0.84 -5.53
CA ASP A 71 -13.92 1.57 -5.43
C ASP A 71 -14.48 1.81 -6.84
N ARG A 72 -13.62 2.16 -7.82
CA ARG A 72 -14.00 2.24 -9.24
C ARG A 72 -14.47 0.89 -9.79
N ALA A 73 -13.79 -0.21 -9.47
CA ALA A 73 -14.21 -1.54 -9.90
C ALA A 73 -15.60 -1.90 -9.35
N ARG A 74 -15.88 -1.62 -8.07
CA ARG A 74 -17.21 -1.82 -7.47
C ARG A 74 -18.29 -1.00 -8.17
N GLU A 75 -17.98 0.25 -8.53
CA GLU A 75 -18.90 1.12 -9.26
C GLU A 75 -19.19 0.58 -10.68
N SER A 76 -18.16 0.11 -11.39
CA SER A 76 -18.31 -0.55 -12.69
C SER A 76 -19.16 -1.82 -12.59
N ASP A 77 -18.93 -2.65 -11.58
CA ASP A 77 -19.72 -3.88 -11.35
C ASP A 77 -21.19 -3.55 -11.03
N ALA A 78 -21.44 -2.53 -10.21
CA ALA A 78 -22.79 -2.09 -9.88
C ALA A 78 -23.54 -1.56 -11.11
N ARG A 79 -22.86 -0.82 -11.99
CA ARG A 79 -23.42 -0.36 -13.27
C ARG A 79 -23.74 -1.52 -14.21
N ALA A 80 -22.82 -2.46 -14.36
CA ALA A 80 -23.05 -3.65 -15.18
C ALA A 80 -24.24 -4.48 -14.66
N TYR A 81 -24.41 -4.57 -13.33
CA TYR A 81 -25.57 -5.22 -12.73
C TYR A 81 -26.87 -4.47 -13.03
N PHE A 82 -26.88 -3.15 -12.91
CA PHE A 82 -28.03 -2.30 -13.23
C PHE A 82 -28.45 -2.43 -14.70
N GLU A 83 -27.50 -2.41 -15.64
CA GLU A 83 -27.78 -2.60 -17.07
C GLU A 83 -28.42 -3.97 -17.36
N GLN A 84 -27.97 -5.02 -16.67
CA GLN A 84 -28.50 -6.38 -16.86
C GLN A 84 -29.84 -6.63 -16.17
N HIS A 85 -30.08 -6.06 -14.99
CA HIS A 85 -31.23 -6.40 -14.14
C HIS A 85 -32.25 -5.27 -14.00
N GLY A 86 -31.94 -4.06 -14.49
CA GLY A 86 -32.79 -2.87 -14.37
C GLY A 86 -32.97 -2.36 -12.94
N ARG A 87 -32.17 -2.85 -11.99
CA ARG A 87 -32.21 -2.47 -10.57
C ARG A 87 -30.82 -2.45 -9.97
N TRP A 88 -30.63 -1.63 -8.94
CA TRP A 88 -29.36 -1.61 -8.23
C TRP A 88 -29.19 -2.87 -7.37
N PRO A 89 -27.96 -3.36 -7.17
CA PRO A 89 -27.71 -4.55 -6.35
C PRO A 89 -28.10 -4.34 -4.88
N ASP A 90 -28.06 -3.09 -4.41
CA ASP A 90 -28.34 -2.71 -3.02
C ASP A 90 -29.82 -2.37 -2.78
N ASP A 91 -30.66 -2.42 -3.83
CA ASP A 91 -32.03 -1.94 -3.78
C ASP A 91 -32.90 -2.93 -2.97
N PRO A 92 -33.50 -2.52 -1.84
CA PRO A 92 -34.29 -3.42 -1.01
C PRO A 92 -35.48 -3.95 -1.81
N LYS A 93 -35.64 -5.28 -1.82
CA LYS A 93 -36.74 -5.95 -2.52
C LYS A 93 -38.07 -5.35 -2.03
N PRO A 94 -38.96 -4.87 -2.91
CA PRO A 94 -40.23 -4.29 -2.48
C PRO A 94 -40.97 -5.32 -1.61
N ARG A 95 -41.33 -4.92 -0.39
CA ARG A 95 -42.10 -5.75 0.54
C ARG A 95 -43.52 -5.83 0.00
N SER A 96 -43.89 -7.01 -0.52
CA SER A 96 -45.26 -7.39 -0.88
C SER A 96 -46.12 -7.55 0.36
#